data_AF-A0AAN0W488-F1
#
_entry.id   AF-A0AAN0W488-F1
#
_cell.length_a   1.000
_cell.length_b   1.000
_cell.length_c   1.000
_cell.angle_alpha   90.00
_cell.angle_beta   90.00
_cell.angle_gamma   90.00
#
_symmetry.space_group_name_H-M   'P 1'
#
loop_
_entity.id
_entity.type
_entity.pdbx_description
1 polymer ?
#
loop_
_entity_poly.entity_id
_entity_poly.type
_entity_poly.pdbx_seq_one_letter_code
_entity_poly.pdbx_strand_id
1 'polypeptide(L)'
;MIFLKVFSISGGLISICTPTYADGENSVIHVQSRDVKAFKDREKAEAWGRERYAGWYNNLTIVEQKSLTDYTTEKGYQINKYLRQNKGNINIPENSFLNRNIINLDSAIEKAKMKESIKVYRRVGENAFGMEADSLRNKNTINREKYRELAERFMNKEIKEYGYLSTTLVRGISDEAKIKSPEIALMPIILELNIPKGTKAAYINDLSDKPWELELLVGRGSTFKIHGMSIIVENGRERLKVTADLLKK
;
A
#
# COMPACT_ATOMS: atom_id res chain seq x y z
N MET A 1 5.58 7.00 -74.50
CA MET A 1 5.95 5.70 -73.90
C MET A 1 7.38 5.81 -73.39
N ILE A 2 7.66 5.25 -72.21
CA ILE A 2 8.92 5.22 -71.44
C ILE A 2 9.13 6.35 -70.43
N PHE A 3 9.04 5.94 -69.15
CA PHE A 3 9.46 6.62 -67.91
C PHE A 3 10.99 6.51 -67.70
N LEU A 4 11.56 7.49 -66.96
CA LEU A 4 12.48 7.38 -65.80
C LEU A 4 13.56 8.50 -65.81
N LYS A 5 13.66 9.30 -64.74
CA LYS A 5 14.67 9.15 -63.66
C LYS A 5 14.59 10.27 -62.62
N VAL A 6 14.82 9.86 -61.38
CA VAL A 6 14.94 10.60 -60.12
C VAL A 6 16.25 11.39 -60.07
N PHE A 7 16.27 12.56 -59.42
CA PHE A 7 17.45 13.04 -58.67
C PHE A 7 17.06 13.78 -57.39
N SER A 8 17.80 13.42 -56.35
CA SER A 8 17.83 13.95 -54.99
C SER A 8 18.50 15.33 -54.94
N ILE A 9 18.06 16.21 -54.03
CA ILE A 9 18.82 17.39 -53.61
C ILE A 9 18.99 17.35 -52.09
N SER A 10 20.25 17.19 -51.71
CA SER A 10 20.81 17.40 -50.38
C SER A 10 20.95 18.88 -50.06
N GLY A 11 20.59 19.29 -48.85
CA GLY A 11 20.96 20.57 -48.26
C GLY A 11 21.05 20.40 -46.75
N GLY A 12 22.27 20.41 -46.20
CA GLY A 12 22.50 20.36 -44.76
C GLY A 12 22.26 21.72 -44.09
N LEU A 13 22.34 21.75 -42.76
CA LEU A 13 22.95 22.83 -41.96
C LEU A 13 22.96 22.47 -40.45
N ILE A 14 24.14 22.68 -39.88
CA ILE A 14 24.48 23.12 -38.51
C ILE A 14 24.32 22.12 -37.35
N SER A 15 25.49 21.62 -36.94
CA SER A 15 25.78 21.08 -35.62
C SER A 15 25.98 22.22 -34.63
N ILE A 16 25.26 22.18 -33.51
CA ILE A 16 25.54 23.00 -32.33
C ILE A 16 25.76 22.03 -31.17
N CYS A 17 27.01 21.93 -30.72
CA CYS A 17 27.37 21.25 -29.48
C CYS A 17 27.06 22.19 -28.30
N THR A 18 26.28 21.71 -27.33
CA THR A 18 26.27 22.22 -25.95
C THR A 18 26.15 21.05 -24.97
N PRO A 19 26.66 21.22 -23.73
CA PRO A 19 27.38 20.18 -23.02
C PRO A 19 26.49 19.26 -22.18
N THR A 20 27.00 18.05 -21.99
CA THR A 20 26.63 17.09 -20.94
C THR A 20 26.54 17.76 -19.57
N TYR A 21 25.33 17.79 -19.00
CA TYR A 21 25.14 17.80 -17.56
C TYR A 21 24.77 16.39 -17.15
N ALA A 22 25.70 15.73 -16.47
CA ALA A 22 25.41 14.57 -15.66
C ALA A 22 24.67 15.07 -14.42
N ASP A 23 23.37 14.87 -14.38
CA ASP A 23 22.61 14.89 -13.13
C ASP A 23 22.01 13.51 -12.95
N GLY A 24 22.40 12.84 -11.86
CA GLY A 24 21.96 11.50 -11.54
C GLY A 24 20.45 11.49 -11.28
N GLU A 25 19.68 11.16 -12.31
CA GLU A 25 18.30 10.75 -12.13
C GLU A 25 18.29 9.47 -11.29
N ASN A 26 17.91 9.62 -10.02
CA ASN A 26 17.21 8.56 -9.31
C ASN A 26 15.96 8.25 -10.13
N SER A 27 16.07 7.31 -11.06
CA SER A 27 14.94 6.81 -11.83
C SER A 27 13.97 6.18 -10.83
N VAL A 28 12.92 6.92 -10.47
CA VAL A 28 11.74 6.36 -9.82
C VAL A 28 11.15 5.40 -10.84
N ILE A 29 11.45 4.11 -10.68
CA ILE A 29 10.88 3.06 -11.54
C ILE A 29 9.38 3.04 -11.26
N HIS A 30 8.61 3.74 -12.10
CA HIS A 30 7.17 3.56 -12.17
C HIS A 30 6.91 2.11 -12.59
N VAL A 31 6.29 1.34 -11.70
CA VAL A 31 5.83 -0.01 -12.02
C VAL A 31 4.83 0.13 -13.15
N GLN A 32 5.18 -0.32 -14.36
CA GLN A 32 4.23 -0.34 -15.46
C GLN A 32 3.02 -1.19 -15.07
N SER A 33 1.81 -0.64 -15.22
CA SER A 33 0.57 -1.19 -14.68
C SER A 33 0.17 -2.59 -15.22
N ARG A 34 0.92 -3.15 -16.16
CA ARG A 34 0.56 -4.38 -16.89
C ARG A 34 0.95 -5.67 -16.16
N ASP A 35 1.81 -5.60 -15.14
CA ASP A 35 2.31 -6.79 -14.41
C ASP A 35 1.92 -6.82 -12.91
N VAL A 36 0.88 -6.08 -12.51
CA VAL A 36 0.42 -6.06 -11.11
C VAL A 36 -0.74 -7.04 -10.93
N LYS A 37 -0.51 -8.10 -10.14
CA LYS A 37 -1.56 -9.06 -9.80
C LYS A 37 -2.63 -8.42 -8.93
N ALA A 38 -3.89 -8.71 -9.20
CA ALA A 38 -5.02 -8.23 -8.41
C ALA A 38 -6.06 -9.34 -8.25
N PHE A 39 -6.66 -9.43 -7.07
CA PHE A 39 -7.71 -10.40 -6.80
C PHE A 39 -9.08 -9.73 -6.73
N LYS A 40 -10.05 -10.32 -7.43
CA LYS A 40 -11.49 -10.03 -7.25
C LYS A 40 -12.18 -11.10 -6.42
N ASP A 41 -11.66 -12.32 -6.51
CA ASP A 41 -12.18 -13.54 -5.89
C ASP A 41 -11.42 -13.79 -4.59
N ARG A 42 -12.17 -13.98 -3.50
CA ARG A 42 -11.64 -14.13 -2.15
C ARG A 42 -10.98 -15.49 -1.94
N GLU A 43 -11.61 -16.55 -2.43
CA GLU A 43 -11.09 -17.92 -2.31
C GLU A 43 -9.77 -18.04 -3.07
N LYS A 44 -9.69 -17.45 -4.27
CA LYS A 44 -8.43 -17.42 -5.04
C LYS A 44 -7.34 -16.59 -4.36
N ALA A 45 -7.71 -15.48 -3.72
CA ALA A 45 -6.76 -14.66 -2.97
C ALA A 45 -6.20 -15.41 -1.75
N GLU A 46 -7.07 -16.10 -1.02
CA GLU A 46 -6.71 -16.91 0.14
C GLU A 46 -5.82 -18.10 -0.25
N ALA A 47 -6.23 -18.88 -1.26
CA ALA A 47 -5.44 -20.00 -1.77
C ALA A 47 -4.05 -19.56 -2.21
N TRP A 48 -3.96 -18.45 -2.96
CA TRP A 48 -2.67 -17.88 -3.35
C TRP A 48 -1.84 -17.47 -2.13
N GLY A 49 -2.44 -16.79 -1.14
CA GLY A 49 -1.74 -16.35 0.06
C GLY A 49 -1.13 -17.52 0.84
N ARG A 50 -1.93 -18.55 1.10
CA ARG A 50 -1.50 -19.77 1.81
C ARG A 50 -0.39 -20.50 1.07
N GLU A 51 -0.56 -20.74 -0.24
CA GLU A 51 0.47 -21.38 -1.06
C GLU A 51 1.77 -20.57 -1.08
N ARG A 52 1.66 -19.26 -1.30
CA ARG A 52 2.81 -18.36 -1.46
C ARG A 52 3.67 -18.28 -0.21
N TYR A 53 3.04 -18.34 0.97
CA TYR A 53 3.64 -18.05 2.27
C TYR A 53 3.73 -19.27 3.20
N ALA A 54 3.33 -20.48 2.78
CA ALA A 54 3.50 -21.70 3.57
C ALA A 54 4.95 -21.92 4.02
N GLY A 55 5.92 -21.78 3.11
CA GLY A 55 7.34 -21.91 3.46
C GLY A 55 7.85 -20.81 4.39
N TRP A 56 7.30 -19.60 4.32
CA TRP A 56 7.62 -18.52 5.26
C TRP A 56 7.06 -18.84 6.65
N TYR A 57 5.80 -19.25 6.72
CA TYR A 57 5.10 -19.62 7.94
C TYR A 57 5.85 -20.71 8.71
N ASN A 58 6.29 -21.77 8.02
CA ASN A 58 7.03 -22.88 8.63
C ASN A 58 8.41 -22.47 9.19
N ASN A 59 8.95 -21.32 8.76
CA ASN A 59 10.24 -20.78 9.22
C ASN A 59 10.09 -19.71 10.32
N LEU A 60 8.87 -19.50 10.83
CA LEU A 60 8.61 -18.61 11.95
C LEU A 60 8.83 -19.33 13.28
N THR A 61 9.53 -18.66 14.18
CA THR A 61 9.59 -19.04 15.59
C THR A 61 8.25 -18.81 16.29
N ILE A 62 8.04 -19.47 17.43
CA ILE A 62 6.82 -19.31 18.23
C ILE A 62 6.60 -17.84 18.64
N VAL A 63 7.68 -17.11 18.97
CA VAL A 63 7.58 -15.70 19.38
C VAL A 63 7.23 -14.78 18.22
N GLU A 64 7.70 -15.07 17.00
CA GLU A 64 7.31 -14.35 15.78
C GLU A 64 5.84 -14.58 15.45
N GLN A 65 5.39 -15.84 15.47
CA GLN A 65 3.99 -16.20 15.25
C GLN A 65 3.09 -15.49 16.26
N LYS A 66 3.46 -15.53 17.55
CA LYS A 66 2.72 -14.84 18.61
C LYS A 66 2.66 -13.32 18.39
N SER A 67 3.77 -12.69 18.04
CA SER A 67 3.79 -11.24 17.81
C SER A 67 2.96 -10.84 16.58
N LEU A 68 2.91 -11.69 15.52
CA LEU A 68 2.02 -11.50 14.37
C LEU A 68 0.55 -11.62 14.76
N THR A 69 0.18 -12.66 15.52
CA THR A 69 -1.21 -12.81 16.02
C THR A 69 -1.60 -11.63 16.89
N ASP A 70 -0.76 -11.26 17.86
CA ASP A 70 -0.99 -10.11 18.73
C ASP A 70 -1.17 -8.83 17.91
N TYR A 71 -0.40 -8.62 16.84
CA TYR A 71 -0.51 -7.46 15.97
C TYR A 71 -1.89 -7.32 15.30
N THR A 72 -2.59 -8.42 15.01
CA THR A 72 -3.94 -8.37 14.39
C THR A 72 -5.06 -7.95 15.37
N THR A 73 -4.73 -7.78 16.64
CA THR A 73 -5.61 -7.28 17.71
C THR A 73 -5.44 -5.77 17.91
N GLU A 74 -6.02 -5.22 18.99
CA GLU A 74 -5.78 -3.84 19.44
C GLU A 74 -4.29 -3.49 19.62
N LYS A 75 -3.43 -4.48 19.88
CA LYS A 75 -1.97 -4.25 19.98
C LYS A 75 -1.38 -3.72 18.67
N GLY A 76 -1.91 -4.08 17.50
CA GLY A 76 -1.44 -3.53 16.23
C GLY A 76 -1.63 -2.02 16.13
N TYR A 77 -2.77 -1.52 16.63
CA TYR A 77 -3.02 -0.09 16.74
C TYR A 77 -2.02 0.58 17.68
N GLN A 78 -1.77 0.00 18.86
CA GLN A 78 -0.79 0.53 19.82
C GLN A 78 0.63 0.56 19.24
N ILE A 79 1.06 -0.51 18.57
CA ILE A 79 2.36 -0.61 17.90
C ILE A 79 2.50 0.46 16.82
N ASN A 80 1.52 0.59 15.92
CA ASN A 80 1.57 1.57 14.85
C ASN A 80 1.47 3.01 15.36
N LYS A 81 0.68 3.26 16.41
CA LYS A 81 0.64 4.57 17.08
C LYS A 81 2.01 4.93 17.66
N TYR A 82 2.62 4.01 18.40
CA TYR A 82 3.96 4.18 18.95
C TYR A 82 5.01 4.46 17.85
N LEU A 83 5.01 3.68 16.77
CA LEU A 83 5.93 3.88 15.65
C LEU A 83 5.73 5.24 14.97
N ARG A 84 4.49 5.70 14.78
CA ARG A 84 4.21 7.02 14.17
C ARG A 84 4.63 8.18 15.08
N GLN A 85 4.33 8.10 16.37
CA GLN A 85 4.71 9.13 17.35
C GLN A 85 6.24 9.28 17.46
N ASN A 86 6.96 8.17 17.34
CA ASN A 86 8.42 8.13 17.49
C ASN A 86 9.17 8.07 16.16
N LYS A 87 8.50 8.35 15.03
CA LYS A 87 9.10 8.33 13.68
C LYS A 87 9.89 7.05 13.38
N GLY A 88 9.39 5.91 13.86
CA GLY A 88 9.97 4.59 13.68
C GLY A 88 11.11 4.23 14.63
N ASN A 89 11.48 5.11 15.56
CA ASN A 89 12.47 4.83 16.59
C ASN A 89 11.89 3.90 17.66
N ILE A 90 12.61 2.81 17.96
CA ILE A 90 12.22 1.81 18.96
C ILE A 90 13.21 1.74 20.14
N ASN A 91 14.20 2.64 20.20
CA ASN A 91 15.19 2.68 21.28
C ASN A 91 14.73 3.56 22.45
N ILE A 92 13.47 3.40 22.87
CA ILE A 92 12.85 4.15 23.98
C ILE A 92 12.64 3.17 25.15
N PRO A 93 13.44 3.23 26.22
CA PRO A 93 13.46 2.23 27.29
C PRO A 93 12.11 1.98 27.97
N GLU A 94 11.29 3.02 28.12
CA GLU A 94 9.99 2.98 28.78
C GLU A 94 8.97 2.07 28.07
N ASN A 95 9.24 1.68 26.81
CA ASN A 95 8.35 0.87 25.97
C ASN A 95 8.91 -0.51 25.64
N SER A 96 9.73 -1.09 26.53
CA SER A 96 10.45 -2.36 26.30
C SER A 96 9.59 -3.54 25.82
N PHE A 97 8.29 -3.58 26.18
CA PHE A 97 7.36 -4.61 25.68
C PHE A 97 6.95 -4.40 24.22
N LEU A 98 6.62 -3.16 23.82
CA LEU A 98 6.32 -2.84 22.42
C LEU A 98 7.56 -3.02 21.55
N ASN A 99 8.74 -2.63 22.05
CA ASN A 99 10.01 -2.80 21.33
C ASN A 99 10.29 -4.27 21.03
N ARG A 100 10.10 -5.16 22.01
CA ARG A 100 10.25 -6.61 21.81
C ARG A 100 9.30 -7.16 20.75
N ASN A 101 8.02 -6.75 20.78
CA ASN A 101 7.07 -7.16 19.74
C ASN A 101 7.48 -6.64 18.36
N ILE A 102 7.95 -5.40 18.26
CA ILE A 102 8.39 -4.82 16.98
C ILE A 102 9.62 -5.56 16.44
N ILE A 103 10.58 -5.91 17.29
CA ILE A 103 11.76 -6.70 16.90
C ILE A 103 11.33 -8.08 16.34
N ASN A 104 10.39 -8.76 16.99
CA ASN A 104 9.87 -10.03 16.50
C ASN A 104 9.10 -9.88 15.18
N LEU A 105 8.27 -8.85 15.05
CA LEU A 105 7.55 -8.55 13.81
C LEU A 105 8.51 -8.23 12.66
N ASP A 106 9.54 -7.42 12.91
CA ASP A 106 10.58 -7.09 11.93
C ASP A 106 11.30 -8.38 11.49
N SER A 107 11.73 -9.22 12.44
CA SER A 107 12.37 -10.51 12.15
C SER A 107 11.48 -11.42 11.29
N ALA A 108 10.19 -11.52 11.62
CA ALA A 108 9.24 -12.32 10.86
C ALA A 108 9.05 -11.80 9.43
N ILE A 109 8.87 -10.49 9.26
CA ILE A 109 8.63 -9.86 7.96
C ILE A 109 9.90 -9.84 7.10
N GLU A 110 11.09 -9.76 7.68
CA GLU A 110 12.36 -9.80 6.92
C GLU A 110 12.58 -11.14 6.21
N LYS A 111 12.04 -12.23 6.76
CA LYS A 111 12.03 -13.57 6.14
C LYS A 111 11.09 -13.67 4.94
N ALA A 112 10.14 -12.74 4.82
CA ALA A 112 9.17 -12.70 3.73
C ALA A 112 9.63 -11.77 2.60
N LYS A 113 9.57 -12.24 1.35
CA LYS A 113 9.84 -11.40 0.18
C LYS A 113 8.85 -11.71 -0.93
N MET A 114 8.13 -10.70 -1.39
CA MET A 114 7.18 -10.84 -2.49
C MET A 114 7.90 -11.22 -3.79
N LYS A 115 7.40 -12.27 -4.48
CA LYS A 115 7.99 -12.72 -5.76
C LYS A 115 7.32 -12.13 -7.00
N GLU A 116 6.20 -11.45 -6.82
CA GLU A 116 5.43 -10.77 -7.88
C GLU A 116 4.87 -9.45 -7.31
N SER A 117 4.55 -8.50 -8.19
CA SER A 117 3.89 -7.26 -7.80
C SER A 117 2.40 -7.53 -7.56
N ILE A 118 1.82 -6.94 -6.51
CA ILE A 118 0.42 -7.17 -6.15
C ILE A 118 -0.30 -5.87 -5.80
N LYS A 119 -1.57 -5.78 -6.17
CA LYS A 119 -2.49 -4.72 -5.77
C LYS A 119 -3.23 -5.15 -4.52
N VAL A 120 -3.21 -4.29 -3.51
CA VAL A 120 -3.90 -4.49 -2.24
C VAL A 120 -4.77 -3.28 -1.90
N TYR A 121 -5.60 -3.45 -0.88
CA TYR A 121 -6.55 -2.44 -0.45
C TYR A 121 -6.45 -2.20 1.05
N ARG A 122 -6.72 -0.97 1.48
CA ARG A 122 -6.89 -0.64 2.90
C ARG A 122 -8.00 0.38 3.04
N ARG A 123 -8.95 0.13 3.95
CA ARG A 123 -9.98 1.10 4.30
C ARG A 123 -9.53 1.90 5.52
N VAL A 124 -9.67 3.23 5.45
CA VAL A 124 -9.23 4.13 6.52
C VAL A 124 -10.22 5.28 6.73
N GLY A 125 -10.17 5.83 7.94
CA GLY A 125 -10.83 7.07 8.30
C GLY A 125 -10.05 8.30 7.86
N GLU A 126 -10.68 9.45 8.02
CA GLU A 126 -10.14 10.79 7.76
C GLU A 126 -8.82 11.05 8.51
N ASN A 127 -8.71 10.53 9.73
CA ASN A 127 -7.53 10.68 10.58
C ASN A 127 -6.24 10.15 9.93
N ALA A 128 -6.33 9.15 9.05
CA ALA A 128 -5.18 8.63 8.30
C ALA A 128 -4.56 9.67 7.35
N PHE A 129 -5.34 10.70 6.97
CA PHE A 129 -4.90 11.83 6.16
C PHE A 129 -4.81 13.14 6.98
N GLY A 130 -4.81 13.02 8.31
CA GLY A 130 -4.71 14.17 9.23
C GLY A 130 -5.92 15.10 9.15
N MET A 131 -7.11 14.54 8.94
CA MET A 131 -8.38 15.24 8.98
C MET A 131 -9.18 14.83 10.22
N GLU A 132 -10.09 15.70 10.65
CA GLU A 132 -11.05 15.38 11.71
C GLU A 132 -11.97 14.23 11.30
N ALA A 133 -12.34 13.37 12.26
CA ALA A 133 -13.27 12.27 12.02
C ALA A 133 -14.62 12.81 11.49
N ASP A 134 -15.25 12.05 10.60
CA ASP A 134 -16.54 12.37 9.97
C ASP A 134 -16.59 13.67 9.14
N SER A 135 -15.44 14.30 8.88
CA SER A 135 -15.38 15.58 8.14
C SER A 135 -15.42 15.42 6.61
N LEU A 136 -15.05 14.25 6.07
CA LEU A 136 -14.91 14.06 4.62
C LEU A 136 -16.25 13.77 3.93
N ARG A 137 -17.25 13.27 4.67
CA ARG A 137 -18.51 12.80 4.10
C ARG A 137 -19.72 13.36 4.84
N ASN A 138 -20.66 13.96 4.11
CA ASN A 138 -21.99 14.28 4.63
C ASN A 138 -22.93 13.14 4.25
N LYS A 139 -23.34 12.33 5.25
CA LYS A 139 -24.14 11.11 5.07
C LYS A 139 -23.50 10.15 4.04
N ASN A 140 -24.05 10.08 2.84
CA ASN A 140 -23.61 9.20 1.76
C ASN A 140 -22.79 9.91 0.68
N THR A 141 -22.52 11.21 0.83
CA THR A 141 -21.88 12.04 -0.22
C THR A 141 -20.58 12.66 0.30
N ILE A 142 -19.50 12.50 -0.45
CA ILE A 142 -18.20 13.12 -0.14
C ILE A 142 -18.29 14.64 -0.29
N ASN A 143 -17.80 15.37 0.69
CA ASN A 143 -17.69 16.82 0.59
C ASN A 143 -16.67 17.18 -0.51
N ARG A 144 -17.11 17.92 -1.53
CA ARG A 144 -16.30 18.26 -2.71
C ARG A 144 -15.18 19.25 -2.42
N GLU A 145 -15.33 20.10 -1.42
CA GLU A 145 -14.28 21.02 -0.97
C GLU A 145 -13.18 20.21 -0.25
N LYS A 146 -13.57 19.34 0.69
CA LYS A 146 -12.62 18.44 1.37
C LYS A 146 -11.89 17.49 0.43
N TYR A 147 -12.57 17.03 -0.62
CA TYR A 147 -11.92 16.29 -1.70
C TYR A 147 -10.82 17.11 -2.38
N ARG A 148 -11.07 18.38 -2.71
CA ARG A 148 -10.08 19.27 -3.35
C ARG A 148 -8.90 19.54 -2.42
N GLU A 149 -9.16 19.85 -1.14
CA GLU A 149 -8.12 20.03 -0.12
C GLU A 149 -7.18 18.81 -0.04
N LEU A 150 -7.75 17.60 -0.02
CA LEU A 150 -6.99 16.36 -0.02
C LEU A 150 -6.18 16.18 -1.31
N ALA A 151 -6.79 16.43 -2.47
CA ALA A 151 -6.11 16.31 -3.75
C ALA A 151 -4.92 17.28 -3.83
N GLU A 152 -5.09 18.54 -3.45
CA GLU A 152 -4.02 19.54 -3.42
C GLU A 152 -2.89 19.15 -2.46
N ARG A 153 -3.23 18.64 -1.28
CA ARG A 153 -2.26 18.28 -0.26
C ARG A 153 -1.44 17.03 -0.60
N PHE A 154 -2.06 16.03 -1.22
CA PHE A 154 -1.51 14.68 -1.30
C PHE A 154 -1.25 14.17 -2.72
N MET A 155 -1.85 14.75 -3.77
CA MET A 155 -1.61 14.29 -5.13
C MET A 155 -0.13 14.45 -5.49
N ASN A 156 0.45 13.40 -6.08
CA ASN A 156 1.87 13.30 -6.45
C ASN A 156 2.85 13.42 -5.27
N LYS A 157 2.38 13.36 -4.01
CA LYS A 157 3.24 13.39 -2.83
C LYS A 157 3.64 11.99 -2.38
N GLU A 158 4.83 11.91 -1.82
CA GLU A 158 5.33 10.74 -1.11
C GLU A 158 4.94 10.82 0.36
N ILE A 159 4.43 9.70 0.88
CA ILE A 159 3.96 9.58 2.26
C ILE A 159 4.76 8.49 2.93
N LYS A 160 5.41 8.85 4.05
CA LYS A 160 6.14 7.93 4.91
C LYS A 160 5.17 7.32 5.93
N GLU A 161 5.01 6.01 5.89
CA GLU A 161 4.35 5.24 6.96
C GLU A 161 5.43 4.65 7.86
N TYR A 162 5.48 5.11 9.11
CA TYR A 162 6.45 4.63 10.10
C TYR A 162 6.04 3.29 10.72
N GLY A 163 4.72 3.03 10.78
CA GLY A 163 4.16 1.76 11.21
C GLY A 163 4.25 0.67 10.13
N TYR A 164 3.74 -0.51 10.46
CA TYR A 164 3.42 -1.53 9.47
C TYR A 164 2.14 -1.16 8.72
N LEU A 165 2.03 -1.59 7.47
CA LEU A 165 0.85 -1.33 6.65
C LEU A 165 0.04 -2.61 6.46
N SER A 166 -0.99 -2.78 7.30
CA SER A 166 -2.01 -3.83 7.13
C SER A 166 -2.89 -3.53 5.93
N THR A 167 -2.98 -4.48 5.02
CA THR A 167 -3.77 -4.38 3.80
C THR A 167 -4.52 -5.69 3.54
N THR A 168 -5.52 -5.67 2.67
CA THR A 168 -6.25 -6.86 2.23
C THR A 168 -6.01 -7.11 0.74
N LEU A 169 -5.97 -8.38 0.35
CA LEU A 169 -5.76 -8.80 -1.03
C LEU A 169 -6.95 -8.45 -1.97
N VAL A 170 -8.12 -8.15 -1.41
CA VAL A 170 -9.36 -7.89 -2.16
C VAL A 170 -10.01 -6.58 -1.73
N ARG A 171 -10.68 -5.89 -2.66
CA ARG A 171 -11.37 -4.64 -2.33
C ARG A 171 -12.66 -4.86 -1.53
N GLY A 172 -13.34 -5.97 -1.82
CA GLY A 172 -14.64 -6.30 -1.24
C GLY A 172 -14.53 -6.73 0.22
N ILE A 173 -15.53 -6.33 1.01
CA ILE A 173 -15.67 -6.69 2.43
C ILE A 173 -16.56 -7.95 2.49
N SER A 174 -16.13 -9.01 3.17
CA SER A 174 -16.97 -10.19 3.38
C SER A 174 -18.13 -9.91 4.33
N ASP A 175 -19.14 -10.76 4.34
CA ASP A 175 -20.27 -10.60 5.26
C ASP A 175 -19.83 -10.81 6.71
N GLU A 176 -18.90 -11.73 6.98
CA GLU A 176 -18.28 -11.91 8.29
C GLU A 176 -17.56 -10.64 8.74
N ALA A 177 -16.80 -10.00 7.84
CA ALA A 177 -16.11 -8.74 8.15
C ALA A 177 -17.10 -7.60 8.46
N LYS A 178 -18.23 -7.53 7.76
CA LYS A 178 -19.29 -6.55 8.06
C LYS A 178 -19.93 -6.80 9.42
N ILE A 179 -20.05 -8.05 9.85
CA ILE A 179 -20.66 -8.43 11.13
C ILE A 179 -19.67 -8.22 12.28
N LYS A 180 -18.43 -8.68 12.13
CA LYS A 180 -17.41 -8.71 13.19
C LYS A 180 -16.56 -7.44 13.28
N SER A 181 -16.53 -6.62 12.23
CA SER A 181 -15.78 -5.36 12.16
C SER A 181 -16.57 -4.31 11.37
N PRO A 182 -17.81 -3.98 11.80
CA PRO A 182 -18.73 -3.13 11.05
C PRO A 182 -18.16 -1.74 10.71
N GLU A 183 -17.24 -1.22 11.53
CA GLU A 183 -16.56 0.05 11.32
C GLU A 183 -15.79 0.10 9.99
N ILE A 184 -15.24 -1.03 9.52
CA ILE A 184 -14.50 -1.10 8.25
C ILE A 184 -15.42 -0.77 7.06
N ALA A 185 -16.70 -1.11 7.17
CA ALA A 185 -17.70 -0.80 6.16
C ALA A 185 -18.08 0.69 6.16
N LEU A 186 -17.84 1.42 7.25
CA LEU A 186 -18.15 2.86 7.36
C LEU A 186 -17.03 3.77 6.84
N MET A 187 -15.79 3.27 6.83
CA MET A 187 -14.59 4.03 6.43
C MET A 187 -14.75 4.74 5.07
N PRO A 188 -14.59 6.08 4.99
CA PRO A 188 -14.86 6.84 3.78
C PRO A 188 -13.76 6.76 2.74
N ILE A 189 -12.56 6.30 3.09
CA ILE A 189 -11.40 6.26 2.19
C ILE A 189 -10.98 4.82 1.91
N ILE A 190 -10.76 4.51 0.64
CA ILE A 190 -10.14 3.25 0.17
C ILE A 190 -8.80 3.60 -0.45
N LEU A 191 -7.71 3.18 0.20
CA LEU A 191 -6.38 3.16 -0.39
C LEU A 191 -6.27 1.91 -1.27
N GLU A 192 -6.05 2.09 -2.57
CA GLU A 192 -5.64 1.07 -3.53
C GLU A 192 -4.13 1.22 -3.76
N LEU A 193 -3.35 0.23 -3.32
CA LEU A 193 -1.90 0.31 -3.31
C LEU A 193 -1.29 -0.78 -4.20
N ASN A 194 -0.45 -0.39 -5.15
CA ASN A 194 0.40 -1.33 -5.86
C ASN A 194 1.69 -1.56 -5.07
N ILE A 195 1.95 -2.80 -4.69
CA ILE A 195 3.17 -3.20 -3.98
C ILE A 195 4.09 -3.91 -4.98
N PRO A 196 5.33 -3.42 -5.19
CA PRO A 196 6.24 -4.00 -6.15
C PRO A 196 6.78 -5.36 -5.66
N LYS A 197 7.11 -6.22 -6.62
CA LYS A 197 7.96 -7.39 -6.40
C LYS A 197 9.20 -7.01 -5.60
N GLY A 198 9.56 -7.89 -4.65
CA GLY A 198 10.73 -7.74 -3.79
C GLY A 198 10.44 -7.06 -2.45
N THR A 199 9.25 -6.49 -2.26
CA THR A 199 8.83 -5.92 -0.98
C THR A 199 8.82 -6.96 0.14
N LYS A 200 9.24 -6.54 1.33
CA LYS A 200 9.10 -7.29 2.58
C LYS A 200 7.66 -7.20 3.07
N ALA A 201 6.87 -8.21 2.73
CA ALA A 201 5.47 -8.33 3.11
C ALA A 201 5.08 -9.80 3.19
N ALA A 202 4.20 -10.13 4.13
CA ALA A 202 3.72 -11.48 4.37
C ALA A 202 2.20 -11.56 4.34
N TYR A 203 1.66 -12.66 3.82
CA TYR A 203 0.25 -12.99 4.02
C TYR A 203 0.12 -13.66 5.39
N ILE A 204 -0.58 -13.02 6.31
CA ILE A 204 -0.56 -13.39 7.74
C ILE A 204 -1.89 -13.95 8.23
N ASN A 205 -2.81 -14.23 7.30
CA ASN A 205 -4.20 -14.53 7.61
C ASN A 205 -4.37 -15.73 8.56
N ASP A 206 -3.51 -16.73 8.44
CA ASP A 206 -3.53 -17.96 9.26
C ASP A 206 -3.07 -17.72 10.70
N LEU A 207 -2.45 -16.58 10.97
CA LEU A 207 -2.06 -16.10 12.29
C LEU A 207 -3.01 -15.02 12.82
N SER A 208 -3.93 -14.53 11.98
CA SER A 208 -4.77 -13.38 12.30
C SER A 208 -5.93 -13.76 13.21
N ASP A 209 -6.24 -12.90 14.17
CA ASP A 209 -7.50 -12.91 14.93
C ASP A 209 -8.71 -12.56 14.03
N LYS A 210 -8.43 -12.01 12.84
CA LYS A 210 -9.42 -11.60 11.84
C LYS A 210 -9.13 -12.25 10.47
N PRO A 211 -9.17 -13.59 10.36
CA PRO A 211 -8.82 -14.30 9.12
C PRO A 211 -9.77 -14.00 7.95
N TRP A 212 -10.91 -13.34 8.19
CA TRP A 212 -11.78 -12.84 7.12
C TRP A 212 -11.24 -11.58 6.43
N GLU A 213 -10.15 -10.97 6.91
CA GLU A 213 -9.59 -9.77 6.28
C GLU A 213 -8.60 -10.08 5.14
N LEU A 214 -8.14 -11.33 4.99
CA LEU A 214 -7.17 -11.73 3.95
C LEU A 214 -5.92 -10.85 3.99
N GLU A 215 -5.34 -10.71 5.19
CA GLU A 215 -4.35 -9.69 5.46
C GLU A 215 -3.00 -9.98 4.79
N LEU A 216 -2.52 -9.01 4.00
CA LEU A 216 -1.13 -8.88 3.60
C LEU A 216 -0.50 -7.73 4.41
N LEU A 217 0.44 -8.09 5.29
CA LEU A 217 1.14 -7.15 6.16
C LEU A 217 2.45 -6.70 5.51
N VAL A 218 2.59 -5.40 5.24
CA VAL A 218 3.83 -4.82 4.72
C VAL A 218 4.72 -4.34 5.86
N GLY A 219 6.02 -4.59 5.75
CA GLY A 219 7.03 -4.16 6.69
C GLY A 219 7.04 -2.65 6.93
N ARG A 220 7.44 -2.26 8.14
CA ARG A 220 7.34 -0.87 8.59
C ARG A 220 8.31 0.09 7.90
N GLY A 221 8.03 1.38 8.04
CA GLY A 221 8.90 2.44 7.52
C GLY A 221 8.88 2.52 5.98
N SER A 222 7.79 2.09 5.35
CA SER A 222 7.60 2.16 3.91
C SER A 222 7.24 3.58 3.45
N THR A 223 7.53 3.90 2.19
CA THR A 223 7.08 5.13 1.54
C THR A 223 6.21 4.78 0.35
N PHE A 224 5.10 5.47 0.15
CA PHE A 224 4.25 5.33 -1.05
C PHE A 224 3.97 6.68 -1.68
N LYS A 225 3.80 6.71 -3.00
CA LYS A 225 3.44 7.92 -3.75
C LYS A 225 1.98 7.83 -4.19
N ILE A 226 1.19 8.83 -3.85
CA ILE A 226 -0.19 8.95 -4.31
C ILE A 226 -0.18 9.56 -5.72
N HIS A 227 -0.87 8.92 -6.66
CA HIS A 227 -0.94 9.38 -8.06
C HIS A 227 -2.37 9.42 -8.61
N GLY A 228 -3.37 8.99 -7.82
CA GLY A 228 -4.77 9.10 -8.20
C GLY A 228 -5.68 9.33 -7.01
N MET A 229 -6.70 10.14 -7.22
CA MET A 229 -7.83 10.29 -6.30
C MET A 229 -9.11 10.39 -7.12
N SER A 230 -10.17 9.71 -6.67
CA SER A 230 -11.47 9.73 -7.34
C SER A 230 -12.58 9.41 -6.36
N ILE A 231 -13.76 9.96 -6.60
CA ILE A 231 -14.97 9.59 -5.87
C ILE A 231 -15.61 8.40 -6.59
N ILE A 232 -15.94 7.38 -5.82
CA ILE A 232 -16.59 6.15 -6.29
C ILE A 232 -17.83 5.89 -5.44
N VAL A 233 -18.81 5.17 -5.98
CA VAL A 233 -19.99 4.72 -5.23
C VAL A 233 -19.86 3.23 -4.92
N GLU A 234 -20.04 2.88 -3.64
CA GLU A 234 -20.08 1.49 -3.17
C GLU A 234 -21.25 1.34 -2.18
N ASN A 235 -22.22 0.47 -2.52
CA ASN A 235 -23.45 0.24 -1.74
C ASN A 235 -24.24 1.53 -1.44
N GLY A 236 -24.40 2.38 -2.47
CA GLY A 236 -25.14 3.64 -2.35
C GLY A 236 -24.42 4.73 -1.56
N ARG A 237 -23.15 4.53 -1.19
CA ARG A 237 -22.32 5.52 -0.48
C ARG A 237 -21.12 5.91 -1.31
N GLU A 238 -20.86 7.20 -1.38
CA GLU A 238 -19.62 7.71 -1.94
C GLU A 238 -18.44 7.43 -1.01
N ARG A 239 -17.33 7.06 -1.63
CA ARG A 239 -16.03 6.88 -1.00
C ARG A 239 -14.95 7.56 -1.82
N LEU A 240 -13.91 8.03 -1.14
CA LEU A 240 -12.70 8.50 -1.79
C LEU A 240 -11.78 7.30 -2.05
N LYS A 241 -11.59 6.96 -3.32
CA LYS A 241 -10.54 6.02 -3.73
C LYS A 241 -9.24 6.80 -3.93
N VAL A 242 -8.20 6.42 -3.19
CA VAL A 242 -6.83 6.92 -3.33
C VAL A 242 -5.99 5.83 -3.95
N THR A 243 -5.38 6.09 -5.11
CA THR A 243 -4.47 5.16 -5.77
C THR A 243 -3.03 5.56 -5.50
N ALA A 244 -2.20 4.61 -5.08
CA ALA A 244 -0.81 4.84 -4.77
C ALA A 244 0.09 3.66 -5.20
N ASP A 245 1.39 3.95 -5.30
CA ASP A 245 2.43 2.94 -5.49
C ASP A 245 3.37 2.94 -4.30
N LEU A 246 3.65 1.76 -3.74
CA LEU A 246 4.72 1.61 -2.75
C LEU A 246 6.06 1.78 -3.45
N LEU A 247 6.90 2.67 -2.93
CA LEU A 247 8.24 2.90 -3.46
C LEU A 247 9.18 1.79 -2.99
N LYS A 248 10.01 1.30 -3.91
CA LYS A 248 11.08 0.37 -3.55
C LYS A 248 12.09 1.11 -2.66
N LYS A 249 12.52 0.44 -1.59
CA LYS A 249 13.73 0.83 -0.87
C LYS A 249 14.95 0.31 -1.62
#